data_AF-A0A3M5U8M4-F1
#
_entry.id   AF-A0A3M5U8M4-F1
#
_cell.length_a   1.000
_cell.length_b   1.000
_cell.length_c   1.000
_cell.angle_alpha   90.00
_cell.angle_beta   90.00
_cell.angle_gamma   90.00
#
_symmetry.space_group_name_H-M   'P 1'
#
loop_
_entity.id
_entity.type
_entity.pdbx_description
1 polymer ?
#
loop_
_entity_poly.entity_id
_entity_poly.type
_entity_poly.pdbx_seq_one_letter_code
_entity_poly.pdbx_strand_id
1 'polypeptide(L)' 'MIADEPTSALDADSREAFIRLLFAECREAGASLLFVSHDQSLAPLFDRNLSLSDLNRAAVAVEI' A
#
# COMPACT_ATOMS: atom_id res chain seq x y z
N MET A 1 3.80 -2.57 10.16
CA MET A 1 2.36 -2.24 10.11
C MET A 1 1.79 -2.72 8.79
N ILE A 2 0.60 -3.32 8.81
CA ILE A 2 -0.12 -3.71 7.58
C ILE A 2 -1.42 -2.91 7.57
N ALA A 3 -1.69 -2.23 6.46
CA ALA A 3 -2.90 -1.43 6.28
C ALA A 3 -3.58 -1.84 4.97
N ASP A 4 -4.80 -2.38 5.08
CA ASP A 4 -5.58 -2.88 3.95
C ASP A 4 -6.71 -1.90 3.62
N GLU A 5 -6.63 -1.31 2.43
CA GLU A 5 -7.51 -0.23 1.94
C GLU A 5 -7.85 0.87 2.97
N PRO A 6 -6.86 1.43 3.70
CA PRO A 6 -7.14 2.29 4.86
C PRO A 6 -7.67 3.69 4.49
N THR A 7 -7.74 4.02 3.20
CA THR A 7 -8.13 5.35 2.69
C THR A 7 -9.45 5.34 1.92
N SER A 8 -10.18 4.21 1.91
CA SER A 8 -11.41 4.05 1.12
C SER A 8 -12.53 5.02 1.49
N ALA A 9 -12.57 5.48 2.73
CA ALA A 9 -13.57 6.44 3.23
C ALA A 9 -13.09 7.90 3.26
N LEU A 10 -11.89 8.20 2.75
CA LEU A 10 -11.28 9.53 2.81
C LEU A 10 -11.37 10.24 1.46
N ASP A 11 -11.58 11.56 1.49
CA ASP A 11 -11.36 12.41 0.33
C ASP A 11 -9.87 12.52 -0.02
N ALA A 12 -9.57 13.12 -1.17
CA ALA A 12 -8.21 13.19 -1.69
C ALA A 12 -7.23 13.92 -0.76
N ASP A 13 -7.66 15.02 -0.14
CA ASP A 13 -6.83 15.86 0.72
C ASP A 13 -6.57 15.16 2.06
N SER A 14 -7.64 14.63 2.68
CA SER A 14 -7.59 13.88 3.94
C SER A 14 -6.73 12.62 3.81
N ARG A 15 -6.77 11.97 2.64
CA ARG A 15 -5.99 10.77 2.35
C ARG A 15 -4.49 11.03 2.34
N GLU A 16 -4.03 12.10 1.69
CA GLU A 16 -2.60 12.40 1.65
C GLU A 16 -2.08 12.73 3.06
N ALA A 17 -2.84 13.52 3.82
CA ALA A 17 -2.51 13.84 5.21
C ALA A 17 -2.42 12.57 6.07
N PHE A 18 -3.38 11.65 5.92
CA PHE A 18 -3.41 10.38 6.63
C PHE A 18 -2.19 9.49 6.30
N ILE A 19 -1.83 9.34 5.02
CA ILE A 19 -0.67 8.54 4.60
C ILE A 19 0.62 9.13 5.18
N ARG A 20 0.78 10.46 5.14
CA ARG A 20 1.95 11.14 5.72
C ARG A 20 2.07 10.91 7.23
N LEU A 21 0.95 10.94 7.94
CA LEU A 21 0.92 10.61 9.37
C LEU A 21 1.35 9.17 9.61
N LEU A 22 0.84 8.22 8.83
CA LEU A 22 1.20 6.81 8.94
C LEU A 22 2.70 6.57 8.73
N PHE A 23 3.31 7.27 7.78
CA PHE A 23 4.75 7.21 7.55
C PHE A 23 5.56 7.75 8.74
N ALA A 24 5.11 8.85 9.36
CA ALA A 24 5.76 9.39 10.54
C ALA A 24 5.70 8.39 11.71
N GLU A 25 4.53 7.82 11.99
CA GLU A 25 4.37 6.82 13.06
C GLU A 25 5.21 5.57 12.82
N CYS A 26 5.27 5.07 11.58
CA CYS A 26 6.12 3.93 11.24
C CYS A 26 7.60 4.25 11.44
N ARG A 27 8.04 5.48 11.11
CA ARG A 27 9.43 5.92 11.29
C ARG A 27 9.80 5.99 12.77
N GLU A 28 8.96 6.61 13.59
CA GLU A 28 9.17 6.72 15.05
C GLU A 28 9.20 5.34 15.71
N ALA A 29 8.32 4.42 15.27
CA ALA A 29 8.29 3.05 15.77
C ALA A 29 9.40 2.14 15.21
N GLY A 30 10.22 2.60 14.25
CA GLY A 30 11.21 1.76 13.56
C GLY A 30 10.58 0.61 12.76
N ALA A 31 9.35 0.77 12.30
CA ALA A 31 8.57 -0.24 11.60
C ALA A 31 8.47 0.03 10.10
N SER A 32 8.32 -1.03 9.30
CA SER A 32 7.96 -0.91 7.89
C SER A 32 6.43 -0.88 7.73
N LEU A 33 5.95 -0.12 6.73
CA LEU A 33 4.55 -0.10 6.33
C LEU A 33 4.33 -0.96 5.07
N LEU A 34 3.40 -1.90 5.15
CA LEU A 34 2.82 -2.57 3.99
C LEU A 34 1.40 -2.01 3.78
N PHE A 35 1.20 -1.33 2.65
CA PHE A 35 -0.05 -0.68 2.32
C PHE A 35 -0.69 -1.39 1.11
N VAL A 36 -1.94 -1.81 1.24
CA VAL A 36 -2.70 -2.44 0.16
C VAL A 36 -3.79 -1.47 -0.30
N SER A 37 -3.87 -1.26 -1.61
CA SER A 37 -4.84 -0.37 -2.22
C SER A 37 -5.08 -0.74 -3.67
N HIS A 38 -6.29 -0.46 -4.15
CA HIS A 38 -6.61 -0.45 -5.58
C HIS A 38 -6.27 0.89 -6.25
N ASP A 39 -5.94 1.94 -5.48
CA ASP A 39 -5.64 3.27 -6.02
C ASP A 39 -4.15 3.43 -6.37
N GLN A 40 -3.85 3.39 -7.66
CA GLN A 40 -2.50 3.54 -8.19
C GLN A 40 -1.95 4.98 -8.08
N SER A 41 -2.80 5.99 -7.87
CA SER A 41 -2.35 7.38 -7.71
C SER A 41 -1.48 7.57 -6.47
N LEU A 42 -1.55 6.64 -5.51
CA LEU A 42 -0.76 6.65 -4.29
C LEU A 42 0.67 6.12 -4.48
N ALA A 43 0.94 5.40 -5.58
CA ALA A 43 2.24 4.76 -5.84
C ALA A 43 3.46 5.69 -5.69
N PRO A 44 3.43 6.97 -6.12
CA PRO A 44 4.56 7.88 -5.97
C PRO A 44 4.91 8.22 -4.51
N LEU A 45 4.01 7.96 -3.56
CA LEU A 45 4.22 8.20 -2.14
C LEU A 45 5.04 7.10 -1.45
N PHE A 46 5.24 5.95 -2.10
CA PHE A 46 5.90 4.78 -1.53
C PHE A 46 7.25 4.50 -2.19
N ASP A 47 8.20 3.98 -1.41
CA ASP A 47 9.52 3.60 -1.92
C ASP A 47 9.46 2.43 -2.93
N ARG A 48 8.47 1.55 -2.76
CA ARG A 48 8.28 0.35 -3.58
C ARG A 48 6.81 0.09 -3.82
N ASN A 49 6.49 -0.27 -5.06
CA ASN A 49 5.16 -0.67 -5.49
C ASN A 49 5.24 -2.02 -6.18
N LEU A 50 4.32 -2.93 -5.86
CA LEU A 50 4.26 -4.27 -6.43
C LEU A 50 2.82 -4.55 -6.82
N SER A 51 2.58 -4.99 -8.06
CA SER A 51 1.27 -5.49 -8.44
C SER A 51 1.06 -6.90 -7.91
N LEU A 52 -0.15 -7.18 -7.40
CA LEU A 52 -0.51 -8.54 -7.01
C LEU A 52 -0.46 -9.52 -8.19
N SER A 53 -0.72 -9.06 -9.42
CA SER A 53 -0.58 -9.88 -10.64
C SER A 53 0.84 -10.41 -10.80
N ASP A 54 1.84 -9.59 -10.48
CA ASP A 54 3.25 -9.92 -10.67
C ASP A 54 3.76 -10.83 -9.54
N LEU A 55 3.10 -10.76 -8.37
CA LEU A 55 3.40 -11.59 -7.21
C LEU A 55 2.69 -12.95 -7.26
N ASN A 56 1.52 -13.02 -7.88
CA ASN A 56 0.69 -14.22 -7.87
C ASN A 56 1.26 -15.32 -8.78
N ARG A 57 2.07 -16.20 -8.19
CA ARG A 57 2.63 -17.38 -8.86
C ARG A 57 1.69 -18.59 -8.89
N ALA A 58 0.55 -18.53 -8.20
CA ALA A 58 -0.41 -19.63 -8.17
C ALA A 58 -1.11 -19.80 -9.53
N ALA A 59 -1.26 -18.72 -10.30
CA ALA A 59 -1.85 -18.75 -11.63
C ALA A 59 -0.96 -19.39 -12.71
N VAL A 60 0.36 -19.50 -12.48
CA VAL A 60 1.33 -20.05 -13.46
C VAL A 60 1.41 -21.59 -13.38
N ALA A 61 0.92 -22.21 -12.31
CA ALA A 61 1.08 -23.65 -12.06
C ALA A 61 0.08 -24.55 -12.81
N VAL A 62 -0.72 -24.03 -13.74
CA VAL A 62 -1.76 -24.78 -14.46
C VAL A 62 -1.48 -24.79 -15.97
N GLU A 63 -0.34 -25.34 -16.37
CA GLU A 63 -0.13 -25.91 -17.71
C GLU A 63 0.61 -27.25 -17.53
N ILE A 64 -0.16 -28.34 -17.39
CA ILE A 64 0.28 -29.73 -17.61
C ILE A 64 -0.66 -30.36 -18.63
#